data_AF-A0A495ZPS7-F1
#
_entry.id   AF-A0A495ZPS7-F1
#
_cell.length_a   1.000
_cell.length_b   1.000
_cell.length_c   1.000
_cell.angle_alpha   90.00
_cell.angle_beta   90.00
_cell.angle_gamma   90.00
#
_symmetry.space_group_name_H-M   'P 1'
#
loop_
_entity.id
_entity.type
_entity.pdbx_description
1 polymer ?
#
loop_
_entity_poly.entity_id
_entity_poly.type
_entity_poly.pdbx_seq_one_letter_code
_entity_poly.pdbx_strand_id
1 'polypeptide(L)'
;MEKIKTVDIQDKVFEETYTAHIQKNGPNWLGWIPDVPKVKCEAPTESVLLKTLEKRLHEALVAEEEAWEKQFEEDMKAGKLEHLRKEALEDVRAGRFKYL
;
A
#
# COMPACT_ATOMS: atom_id res chain seq x y z
N MET A 1 -22.49 20.73 -1.85
CA MET A 1 -21.59 19.57 -1.77
C MET A 1 -20.98 19.58 -0.38
N GLU A 2 -21.21 18.56 0.44
CA GLU A 2 -20.58 18.49 1.76
C GLU A 2 -19.06 18.42 1.62
N LYS A 3 -18.34 19.10 2.53
CA LYS A 3 -16.88 19.16 2.50
C LYS A 3 -16.30 17.78 2.80
N ILE A 4 -15.31 17.37 2.02
CA ILE A 4 -14.50 16.18 2.34
C ILE A 4 -13.71 16.51 3.60
N LYS A 5 -13.77 15.62 4.58
CA LYS A 5 -13.03 15.69 5.83
C LYS A 5 -11.88 14.68 5.75
N THR A 6 -10.70 15.06 6.20
CA THR A 6 -9.52 14.20 6.25
C THR A 6 -9.31 13.71 7.67
N VAL A 7 -9.02 12.43 7.82
CA VAL A 7 -8.76 11.78 9.11
C VAL A 7 -7.55 10.87 8.94
N ASP A 8 -6.57 11.00 9.83
CA ASP A 8 -5.42 10.11 9.83
C ASP A 8 -5.77 8.79 10.52
N ILE A 9 -5.43 7.69 9.86
CA ILE A 9 -5.60 6.32 10.34
C ILE A 9 -4.22 5.70 10.40
N GLN A 10 -3.85 5.19 11.56
CA GLN A 10 -2.58 4.51 11.74
C GLN A 10 -2.81 2.99 11.74
N ASP A 11 -2.08 2.27 10.91
CA ASP A 11 -1.99 0.82 11.03
C ASP A 11 -0.98 0.47 12.13
N LYS A 12 -1.39 -0.36 13.10
CA LYS A 12 -0.56 -0.70 14.27
C LYS A 12 0.49 -1.77 13.99
N VAL A 13 0.34 -2.52 12.90
CA VAL A 13 1.24 -3.62 12.54
C VAL A 13 2.35 -3.10 11.64
N PHE A 14 2.00 -2.30 10.64
CA PHE A 14 2.97 -1.68 9.73
C PHE A 14 3.52 -0.35 10.25
N GLU A 15 2.95 0.19 11.34
CA GLU A 15 3.34 1.46 11.97
C GLU A 15 3.26 2.68 11.04
N GLU A 16 2.55 2.54 9.92
CA GLU A 16 2.36 3.57 8.90
C GLU A 16 1.07 4.38 9.14
N THR A 17 1.12 5.68 8.82
CA THR A 17 -0.03 6.59 8.94
C THR A 17 -0.54 6.95 7.56
N TYR A 18 -1.85 6.77 7.36
CA TYR A 18 -2.54 7.00 6.11
C TYR A 18 -3.62 8.07 6.29
N THR A 19 -3.75 8.98 5.32
CA THR A 19 -4.80 9.99 5.34
C THR A 19 -6.06 9.46 4.64
N ALA A 20 -7.11 9.21 5.41
CA ALA A 20 -8.41 8.84 4.88
C ALA A 20 -9.28 10.07 4.57
N HIS A 21 -9.94 10.05 3.43
CA HIS A 21 -10.94 11.03 3.02
C HIS A 21 -12.32 10.48 3.33
N ILE A 22 -13.11 11.21 4.12
CA ILE A 22 -14.50 10.87 4.43
C ILE A 22 -15.44 11.98 4.01
N GLN A 23 -16.61 11.59 3.51
CA GLN A 23 -17.66 12.50 3.08
C GLN A 23 -19.02 11.90 3.41
N LYS A 24 -19.97 12.74 3.85
CA LYS A 24 -21.35 12.29 4.03
C LYS A 24 -22.03 12.12 2.66
N ASN A 25 -22.64 10.97 2.47
CA ASN A 25 -23.36 10.58 1.26
C ASN A 25 -24.82 10.23 1.63
N GLY A 26 -25.65 11.26 1.81
CA GLY A 26 -27.05 11.11 2.21
C GLY A 26 -27.18 10.58 3.65
N PRO A 27 -27.81 9.41 3.88
CA PRO A 27 -27.91 8.80 5.21
C PRO A 27 -26.61 8.11 5.65
N ASN A 28 -25.69 7.85 4.72
CA ASN A 28 -24.45 7.12 4.96
C ASN A 28 -23.24 8.05 4.90
N TRP A 29 -22.09 7.50 5.27
CA TRP A 29 -20.76 8.07 5.15
C TRP A 29 -19.96 7.23 4.15
N LEU A 30 -19.28 7.91 3.24
CA LEU A 30 -18.35 7.32 2.28
C LEU A 30 -16.92 7.66 2.71
N GLY A 31 -16.05 6.66 2.70
CA GLY A 31 -14.64 6.79 3.06
C GLY A 31 -13.72 6.09 2.08
N TRP A 32 -12.56 6.70 1.79
CA TRP A 32 -11.51 6.11 0.98
C TRP A 32 -10.13 6.64 1.36
N ILE A 33 -9.08 5.91 1.02
CA ILE A 33 -7.68 6.30 1.27
C ILE A 33 -7.02 6.55 -0.09
N PRO A 34 -6.60 7.79 -0.43
CA PRO A 34 -6.00 8.09 -1.73
C PRO A 34 -4.74 7.29 -2.04
N ASP A 35 -3.88 7.07 -1.04
CA ASP A 35 -2.67 6.23 -1.17
C ASP A 35 -2.98 4.76 -1.46
N VAL A 36 -4.12 4.26 -0.96
CA VAL A 36 -4.54 2.87 -1.14
C VAL A 36 -5.93 2.84 -1.78
N PRO A 37 -6.05 3.06 -3.11
CA PRO A 37 -7.34 3.21 -3.79
C PRO A 37 -8.24 1.97 -3.73
N LYS A 38 -7.67 0.81 -3.36
CA LYS A 38 -8.40 -0.44 -3.12
C LYS A 38 -9.24 -0.37 -1.83
N VAL A 39 -8.92 0.53 -0.91
CA VAL A 39 -9.59 0.70 0.39
C VAL A 39 -10.63 1.80 0.28
N LYS A 40 -11.87 1.39 -0.03
CA LYS A 40 -13.05 2.24 -0.11
C LYS A 40 -14.25 1.54 0.51
N CYS A 41 -15.01 2.24 1.36
CA CYS A 41 -16.21 1.68 1.98
C CYS A 41 -17.25 2.75 2.32
N GLU A 42 -18.49 2.29 2.51
CA GLU A 42 -19.61 3.12 2.96
C GLU A 42 -20.20 2.53 4.24
N ALA A 43 -20.55 3.38 5.20
CA ALA A 43 -21.12 2.97 6.49
C ALA A 43 -22.14 4.00 7.01
N PRO A 44 -23.11 3.59 7.84
CA PRO A 44 -24.18 4.49 8.32
C PRO A 44 -23.69 5.58 9.28
N THR A 45 -22.56 5.38 9.96
CA THR A 45 -21.99 6.34 10.92
C THR A 45 -20.49 6.53 10.70
N GLU A 46 -19.98 7.72 11.05
CA GLU A 46 -18.54 8.05 10.96
C GLU A 46 -17.68 7.06 11.76
N SER A 47 -18.10 6.66 12.96
CA SER A 47 -17.34 5.72 13.81
C SER A 47 -17.26 4.32 13.22
N VAL A 48 -18.33 3.82 12.61
CA VAL A 48 -18.34 2.52 11.92
C VAL A 48 -17.53 2.60 10.64
N LEU A 49 -17.59 3.72 9.93
CA LEU A 49 -16.78 3.96 8.74
C LEU A 49 -15.28 3.87 9.08
N LEU A 50 -14.83 4.63 10.09
CA LEU A 50 -13.41 4.66 10.47
C LEU A 50 -12.88 3.30 10.91
N LYS A 51 -13.64 2.56 11.74
CA LYS A 51 -13.25 1.19 12.13
C LYS A 51 -13.19 0.23 10.94
N THR A 52 -14.11 0.39 9.99
CA THR A 52 -14.11 -0.44 8.78
C THR A 52 -12.96 -0.07 7.86
N LEU A 53 -12.63 1.22 7.73
CA LEU A 53 -11.48 1.70 6.97
C LEU A 53 -10.16 1.19 7.56
N GLU A 54 -9.97 1.30 8.87
CA GLU A 54 -8.79 0.78 9.57
C GLU A 54 -8.61 -0.73 9.30
N LYS A 55 -9.69 -1.51 9.46
CA LYS A 55 -9.63 -2.95 9.18
C LYS A 55 -9.31 -3.25 7.72
N ARG A 56 -9.95 -2.55 6.79
CA ARG A 56 -9.75 -2.76 5.34
C ARG A 56 -8.35 -2.34 4.88
N LEU A 57 -7.82 -1.28 5.46
CA LEU A 57 -6.45 -0.83 5.25
C LEU A 57 -5.48 -1.93 5.68
N HIS A 58 -5.63 -2.44 6.90
CA HIS A 58 -4.81 -3.54 7.40
C HIS A 58 -4.87 -4.78 6.49
N GLU A 59 -6.08 -5.22 6.11
CA GLU A 59 -6.27 -6.33 5.17
C GLU A 59 -5.57 -6.10 3.82
N ALA A 60 -5.59 -4.86 3.32
CA ALA A 60 -4.95 -4.50 2.06
C ALA A 60 -3.41 -4.50 2.14
N LEU A 61 -2.84 -4.04 3.25
CA LEU A 61 -1.39 -4.04 3.49
C LEU A 61 -0.86 -5.46 3.63
N VAL A 62 -1.55 -6.31 4.41
CA VAL A 62 -1.19 -7.74 4.53
C VAL A 62 -1.23 -8.44 3.17
N ALA A 63 -2.28 -8.20 2.38
CA ALA A 63 -2.37 -8.81 1.05
C ALA A 63 -1.27 -8.32 0.09
N GLU A 64 -0.79 -7.08 0.25
CA GLU A 64 0.34 -6.56 -0.52
C GLU A 64 1.67 -7.19 -0.09
N GLU A 65 1.90 -7.34 1.21
CA GLU A 65 3.04 -8.06 1.77
C GLU A 65 3.08 -9.52 1.27
N GLU A 66 1.97 -10.27 1.41
CA GLU A 66 1.88 -11.66 0.94
C GLU A 66 2.14 -11.78 -0.58
N ALA A 67 1.65 -10.81 -1.36
CA ALA A 67 1.91 -10.78 -2.80
C ALA A 67 3.38 -10.50 -3.12
N TRP A 68 4.01 -9.60 -2.36
CA TRP A 68 5.44 -9.30 -2.46
C TRP A 68 6.30 -10.52 -2.12
N GLU A 69 6.00 -11.21 -1.02
CA GLU A 69 6.72 -12.42 -0.61
C GLU A 69 6.64 -13.51 -1.69
N LYS A 70 5.44 -13.73 -2.24
CA LYS A 70 5.24 -14.71 -3.31
C LYS A 70 6.05 -14.35 -4.57
N GLN A 71 5.97 -13.10 -5.02
CA GLN A 71 6.72 -12.65 -6.19
C GLN A 71 8.23 -12.76 -5.96
N PHE A 72 8.71 -12.42 -4.77
CA PHE A 72 10.11 -12.53 -4.41
C PHE A 72 10.59 -13.99 -4.45
N GLU A 73 9.79 -14.93 -3.95
CA GLU A 73 10.10 -16.35 -4.02
C GLU A 73 10.18 -16.85 -5.47
N GLU A 74 9.24 -16.45 -6.32
CA GLU A 74 9.25 -16.78 -7.75
C GLU A 74 10.48 -16.19 -8.45
N ASP A 75 10.86 -14.95 -8.11
CA ASP A 75 12.02 -14.27 -8.68
C ASP A 75 13.35 -14.91 -8.26
N MET A 76 13.44 -15.37 -7.01
CA MET A 76 14.56 -16.19 -6.54
C MET A 76 14.62 -17.52 -7.30
N LYS A 77 13.51 -18.24 -7.43
CA LYS A 77 13.44 -19.52 -8.17
C LYS A 77 13.77 -19.34 -9.65
N ALA A 78 13.38 -18.22 -10.23
CA ALA A 78 13.70 -17.85 -11.61
C ALA A 78 15.17 -17.42 -11.80
N GLY A 79 15.97 -17.33 -10.72
CA GLY A 79 17.37 -16.94 -10.77
C GLY A 79 17.59 -15.47 -11.14
N LYS A 80 16.57 -14.60 -11.00
CA LYS A 80 16.69 -13.18 -11.34
C LYS A 80 17.79 -12.49 -10.54
N LEU A 81 18.00 -12.89 -9.28
CA LEU A 81 19.09 -12.35 -8.45
C LEU A 81 20.47 -12.70 -9.01
N GLU A 82 20.68 -13.94 -9.46
CA GLU A 82 21.95 -14.35 -10.06
C GLU A 82 22.17 -13.67 -11.43
N HIS A 83 21.09 -13.45 -12.18
CA HIS A 83 21.13 -12.67 -13.42
C HIS A 83 21.56 -11.22 -13.16
N LEU A 84 20.89 -10.54 -12.22
CA LEU A 84 21.21 -9.17 -11.81
C LEU A 84 22.66 -9.06 -11.32
N ARG A 85 23.14 -10.04 -10.54
CA ARG A 85 24.54 -10.10 -10.08
C ARG A 85 25.51 -10.19 -11.25
N LYS A 86 25.20 -10.98 -12.27
CA LYS A 86 26.03 -11.14 -13.46
C LYS A 86 26.07 -9.84 -14.28
N GLU A 87 24.92 -9.23 -14.52
CA GLU A 87 24.83 -7.95 -15.23
C GLU A 87 25.62 -6.85 -14.51
N ALA A 88 25.44 -6.73 -13.19
CA ALA A 88 26.20 -5.77 -12.38
C ALA A 88 27.71 -6.02 -12.46
N LEU A 89 28.16 -7.28 -12.46
CA LEU A 89 29.57 -7.63 -12.64
C LEU A 89 30.09 -7.22 -14.03
N GLU A 90 29.29 -7.40 -15.08
CA GLU A 90 29.63 -6.97 -16.44
C GLU A 90 29.73 -5.45 -16.53
N ASP A 91 28.83 -4.71 -15.88
CA ASP A 91 28.88 -3.25 -15.81
C ASP A 91 30.12 -2.73 -15.05
N VAL A 92 30.49 -3.38 -13.95
CA VAL A 92 31.75 -3.06 -13.23
C VAL A 92 32.94 -3.29 -14.16
N ARG A 93 33.00 -4.46 -14.82
CA ARG A 93 34.10 -4.80 -15.75
C ARG A 93 34.18 -3.84 -16.93
N ALA A 94 33.03 -3.38 -17.42
CA ALA A 94 32.94 -2.42 -18.51
C ALA A 94 33.18 -0.96 -18.07
N GLY A 95 33.40 -0.71 -16.77
CA GLY A 95 33.56 0.64 -16.23
C GLY A 95 32.30 1.50 -16.34
N ARG A 96 31.11 0.88 -16.44
CA ARG A 96 29.81 1.56 -16.61
C ARG A 96 29.22 2.06 -15.29
N PHE A 97 29.81 1.70 -14.16
CA PHE A 97 29.53 2.37 -12.89
C PHE A 97 30.21 3.74 -12.88
N LYS A 98 29.45 4.78 -13.26
CA LYS A 98 29.80 6.14 -12.88
C LYS A 98 29.55 6.27 -11.39
N TYR A 99 30.57 6.71 -10.65
CA TYR A 99 30.44 7.10 -9.25
C TYR A 99 29.19 7.96 -9.08
N LEU A 100 28.26 7.50 -8.24
CA LEU A 100 27.09 8.25 -7.79
C LEU A 100 27.54 9.47 -6.97
#